data_AF-A0A944F7G8-F1
#
_entry.id   AF-A0A944F7G8-F1
#
_cell.length_a   1.000
_cell.length_b   1.000
_cell.length_c   1.000
_cell.angle_alpha   90.00
_cell.angle_beta   90.00
_cell.angle_gamma   90.00
#
_symmetry.space_group_name_H-M   'P 1'
#
loop_
_entity.id
_entity.type
_entity.pdbx_description
1 polymer ?
#
loop_
_entity_poly.entity_id
_entity_poly.type
_entity_poly.pdbx_seq_one_letter_code
_entity_poly.pdbx_strand_id
1 'polypeptide(L)'
;MTRATGRPAALPTPGYQAPRRLFLDDGQCLVRFFPESGGPPVDYDFAAFPVARELVVWLATAFAGATAPAGRRRTTSSAKSAFGLLRRFAQHLASLNRPPAHPAQLRAAHLESFQMAGLGTPNLNRELPTLRSVLRFAPEGADQDFLARLARKGLERNSTPAASYTTDEFDRITNTARSQLRRAADRIFAGRELLARWRAGQIDAEAEPRTWQHGELLDHVERHGDVPRRDTAGAGSLTSASVRSGRAD
;
A
#
# COMPACT_ATOMS: atom_id res chain seq x y z
N MET A 1 12.23 24.25 22.58
CA MET A 1 11.91 22.92 22.02
C MET A 1 12.80 21.88 22.69
N THR A 2 12.30 21.21 23.73
CA THR A 2 13.04 20.20 24.50
C THR A 2 12.97 18.86 23.77
N ARG A 3 14.13 18.39 23.33
CA ARG A 3 14.30 17.10 22.65
C ARG A 3 13.99 15.98 23.65
N ALA A 4 12.99 15.13 23.36
CA ALA A 4 12.66 14.00 24.24
C ALA A 4 13.91 13.11 24.41
N THR A 5 14.29 12.88 25.66
CA THR A 5 15.40 11.99 26.04
C THR A 5 15.01 10.55 25.73
N GLY A 6 15.82 9.85 24.94
CA GLY A 6 15.56 8.46 24.57
C GLY A 6 15.51 7.57 25.82
N ARG A 7 14.40 6.84 26.00
CA ARG A 7 14.27 5.86 27.09
C ARG A 7 15.10 4.63 26.73
N PRO A 8 16.06 4.21 27.57
CA PRO A 8 16.79 2.97 27.33
C PRO A 8 15.81 1.79 27.31
N ALA A 9 15.98 0.89 26.34
CA ALA A 9 15.19 -0.33 26.24
C ALA A 9 15.50 -1.23 27.43
N ALA A 10 14.46 -1.79 28.05
CA ALA A 10 14.64 -2.81 29.08
C ALA A 10 15.33 -4.03 28.46
N LEU A 11 16.34 -4.56 29.14
CA LEU A 11 16.99 -5.79 28.71
C LEU A 11 16.01 -6.97 28.82
N PRO A 12 16.14 -8.00 27.95
CA PRO A 12 15.34 -9.21 28.06
C PRO A 12 15.54 -9.87 29.42
N THR A 13 14.46 -10.41 29.99
CA THR A 13 14.50 -11.17 31.24
C THR A 13 15.51 -12.32 31.13
N PRO A 14 16.27 -12.65 32.20
CA PRO A 14 17.11 -13.83 32.22
C PRO A 14 16.33 -15.08 31.79
N GLY A 15 16.88 -15.85 30.85
CA GLY A 15 16.20 -17.01 30.24
C GLY A 15 15.42 -16.71 28.95
N TYR A 16 15.46 -15.47 28.43
CA TYR A 16 14.90 -15.17 27.12
C TYR A 16 15.53 -16.02 26.01
N GLN A 17 14.71 -16.83 25.35
CA GLN A 17 15.07 -17.52 24.11
C GLN A 17 14.48 -16.77 22.93
N ALA A 18 15.32 -16.47 21.93
CA ALA A 18 14.83 -15.87 20.70
C ALA A 18 13.80 -16.80 20.04
N PRO A 19 12.65 -16.28 19.60
CA PRO A 19 11.62 -17.12 18.99
C PRO A 19 12.18 -17.77 17.73
N ARG A 20 11.86 -19.05 17.53
CA ARG A 20 12.15 -19.76 16.29
C ARG A 20 11.44 -19.06 15.13
N ARG A 21 12.20 -18.79 14.06
CA ARG A 21 11.71 -18.06 12.88
C ARG A 21 11.65 -18.93 11.63
N LEU A 22 12.53 -19.92 11.50
CA LEU A 22 12.61 -20.81 10.35
C LEU A 22 12.06 -22.19 10.73
N PHE A 23 11.06 -22.63 9.98
CA PHE A 23 10.39 -23.92 10.13
C PHE A 23 10.62 -24.73 8.85
N LEU A 24 11.28 -25.88 9.00
CA LEU A 24 11.68 -26.78 7.94
C LEU A 24 11.21 -28.17 8.32
N ASP A 25 10.14 -28.64 7.68
CA ASP A 25 9.59 -29.98 7.85
C ASP A 25 9.29 -30.58 6.46
N ASP A 26 8.91 -31.86 6.38
CA ASP A 26 8.60 -32.52 5.10
C ASP A 26 7.45 -31.78 4.38
N GLY A 27 7.77 -31.16 3.25
CA GLY A 27 6.85 -30.33 2.48
C GLY A 27 6.62 -28.91 3.00
N GLN A 28 7.01 -28.57 4.23
CA GLN A 28 6.85 -27.21 4.79
C GLN A 28 8.16 -26.43 4.78
N CYS A 29 8.12 -25.19 4.28
CA CYS A 29 9.24 -24.26 4.43
C CYS A 29 8.68 -22.88 4.71
N LEU A 30 8.75 -22.44 5.97
CA LEU A 30 8.07 -21.25 6.41
C LEU A 30 8.99 -20.37 7.25
N VAL A 31 8.90 -19.07 7.02
CA VAL A 31 9.59 -18.06 7.84
C VAL A 31 8.57 -17.19 8.57
N ARG A 32 8.58 -17.27 9.90
CA ARG A 32 7.78 -16.42 10.79
C ARG A 32 8.48 -15.10 11.05
N PHE A 33 7.85 -14.03 10.59
CA PHE A 33 8.29 -12.65 10.78
C PHE A 33 7.59 -12.01 11.98
N PHE A 34 8.34 -11.24 12.76
CA PHE A 34 7.83 -10.48 13.90
C PHE A 34 8.05 -8.98 13.64
N PRO A 35 6.99 -8.20 13.36
CA PRO A 35 7.11 -6.77 13.09
C PRO A 35 7.66 -5.98 14.30
N GLU A 36 8.61 -5.08 14.08
CA GLU A 36 9.20 -4.25 15.16
C GLU A 36 8.22 -3.19 15.69
N SER A 37 7.29 -2.73 14.84
CA SER A 37 6.24 -1.77 15.21
C SER A 37 5.15 -2.33 16.13
N GLY A 38 5.26 -3.60 16.54
CA GLY A 38 4.17 -4.35 17.14
C GLY A 38 3.19 -4.89 16.09
N GLY A 39 2.39 -5.88 16.49
CA GLY A 39 1.44 -6.58 15.63
C GLY A 39 1.62 -8.10 15.65
N PRO A 40 0.66 -8.85 15.09
CA PRO A 40 0.74 -10.29 15.03
C PRO A 40 1.93 -10.74 14.15
N PRO A 41 2.55 -11.90 14.45
CA PRO A 41 3.53 -12.50 13.57
C PRO A 41 2.93 -12.79 12.19
N VAL A 42 3.75 -12.69 11.14
CA VAL A 42 3.35 -12.98 9.77
C VAL A 42 4.17 -14.15 9.25
N ASP A 43 3.49 -15.16 8.75
CA ASP A 43 4.09 -16.36 8.21
C ASP A 43 4.28 -16.23 6.69
N TYR A 44 5.51 -16.41 6.22
CA TYR A 44 5.88 -16.39 4.81
C TYR A 44 6.21 -17.81 4.35
N ASP A 45 5.34 -18.37 3.51
CA ASP A 45 5.49 -19.72 2.98
C ASP A 45 6.35 -19.75 1.71
N PHE A 46 7.48 -20.45 1.77
CA PHE A 46 8.40 -20.68 0.67
C PHE A 46 8.14 -22.02 -0.04
N ALA A 47 7.36 -22.93 0.55
CA ALA A 47 7.12 -24.26 -0.03
C ALA A 47 6.48 -24.20 -1.42
N ALA A 48 5.71 -23.15 -1.70
CA ALA A 48 5.07 -22.92 -2.99
C ALA A 48 6.01 -22.36 -4.08
N PHE A 49 7.31 -22.17 -3.80
CA PHE A 49 8.25 -21.66 -4.80
C PHE A 49 8.56 -22.76 -5.84
N PRO A 50 8.53 -22.46 -7.14
CA PRO A 50 8.66 -23.46 -8.20
C PRO A 50 10.13 -23.87 -8.48
N VAL A 51 10.93 -24.04 -7.43
CA VAL A 51 12.34 -24.44 -7.53
C VAL A 51 12.59 -25.66 -6.67
N ALA A 52 13.71 -26.34 -6.89
CA ALA A 52 14.09 -27.50 -6.10
C ALA A 52 14.20 -27.17 -4.61
N ARG A 53 13.93 -28.18 -3.77
CA ARG A 53 13.80 -28.01 -2.31
C ARG A 53 15.01 -27.35 -1.66
N GLU A 54 16.23 -27.68 -2.10
CA GLU A 54 17.44 -27.07 -1.54
C GLU A 54 17.49 -25.55 -1.79
N LEU A 55 17.06 -25.08 -2.96
CA LEU A 55 16.94 -23.64 -3.23
C LEU A 55 15.83 -22.99 -2.41
N VAL A 56 14.70 -23.68 -2.22
CA VAL A 56 13.61 -23.20 -1.34
C VAL A 56 14.15 -22.94 0.07
N VAL A 57 14.85 -23.92 0.65
CA VAL A 57 15.45 -23.81 1.98
C VAL A 57 16.48 -22.69 2.02
N TRP A 58 17.34 -22.60 1.00
CA TRP A 58 18.37 -21.55 0.93
C TRP A 58 17.79 -20.13 0.86
N LEU A 59 16.74 -19.92 0.04
CA LEU A 59 16.03 -18.65 -0.04
C LEU A 59 15.32 -18.29 1.28
N ALA A 60 14.72 -19.29 1.95
CA ALA A 60 14.09 -19.11 3.25
C ALA A 60 15.11 -18.74 4.34
N THR A 61 16.29 -19.39 4.35
CA THR A 61 17.40 -19.07 5.26
C THR A 61 17.87 -17.63 5.05
N ALA A 62 18.07 -17.21 3.80
CA ALA A 62 18.44 -15.83 3.47
C ALA A 62 17.38 -14.82 3.99
N PHE A 63 16.10 -15.12 3.78
CA PHE A 63 15.00 -14.27 4.24
C PHE A 63 14.88 -14.22 5.76
N ALA A 64 15.06 -15.35 6.45
CA ALA A 64 15.08 -15.43 7.91
C ALA A 64 16.19 -14.54 8.49
N GLY A 65 17.41 -14.59 7.93
CA GLY A 65 18.48 -13.69 8.33
C GLY A 65 18.19 -12.21 8.03
N ALA A 66 17.57 -11.91 6.89
CA ALA A 66 17.24 -10.54 6.48
C ALA A 66 16.15 -9.87 7.33
N THR A 67 15.30 -10.67 7.96
CA THR A 67 14.17 -10.26 8.82
C THR A 67 14.44 -10.50 10.31
N ALA A 68 15.56 -11.13 10.66
CA ALA A 68 16.06 -11.25 12.03
C ALA A 68 16.57 -9.88 12.55
N PRO A 69 16.88 -9.75 13.85
CA PRO A 69 17.37 -8.50 14.44
C PRO A 69 18.63 -7.91 13.75
N ALA A 70 19.53 -8.76 13.24
CA ALA A 70 20.71 -8.37 12.46
C ALA A 70 20.37 -7.86 11.03
N GLY A 71 19.13 -8.11 10.59
CA GLY A 71 18.54 -7.65 9.34
C GLY A 71 18.04 -6.21 9.38
N ARG A 72 17.82 -5.65 8.19
CA ARG A 72 17.24 -4.30 8.02
C ARG A 72 15.76 -4.33 7.61
N ARG A 73 15.16 -5.51 7.42
CA ARG A 73 13.75 -5.66 7.00
C ARG A 73 12.87 -5.85 8.23
N ARG A 74 12.56 -4.73 8.90
CA ARG A 74 11.90 -4.71 10.21
C ARG A 74 10.42 -4.31 10.17
N THR A 75 9.96 -3.82 9.03
CA THR A 75 8.54 -3.50 8.80
C THR A 75 7.87 -4.59 7.96
N THR A 76 6.57 -4.80 8.18
CA THR A 76 5.75 -5.73 7.37
C THR A 76 5.82 -5.41 5.88
N SER A 77 5.79 -4.12 5.51
CA SER A 77 5.91 -3.69 4.10
C SER A 77 7.26 -4.07 3.48
N SER A 78 8.35 -3.92 4.22
CA SER A 78 9.70 -4.27 3.74
C SER A 78 9.90 -5.78 3.63
N ALA A 79 9.38 -6.56 4.59
CA ALA A 79 9.41 -8.02 4.57
C ALA A 79 8.58 -8.57 3.41
N LYS A 80 7.34 -8.08 3.22
CA LYS A 80 6.46 -8.46 2.10
C LYS A 80 7.09 -8.17 0.74
N SER A 81 7.74 -7.01 0.59
CA SER A 81 8.42 -6.63 -0.65
C SER A 81 9.60 -7.57 -0.96
N ALA A 82 10.40 -7.92 0.06
CA ALA A 82 11.52 -8.85 -0.08
C ALA A 82 11.04 -10.27 -0.43
N PHE A 83 10.01 -10.78 0.25
CA PHE A 83 9.41 -12.08 -0.07
C PHE A 83 8.87 -12.13 -1.50
N GLY A 84 8.13 -11.09 -1.91
CA GLY A 84 7.62 -11.00 -3.28
C GLY A 84 8.71 -10.97 -4.34
N LEU A 85 9.86 -10.36 -4.04
CA LEU A 85 11.03 -10.37 -4.92
C LEU A 85 11.67 -11.77 -5.01
N LEU A 86 11.87 -12.46 -3.88
CA LEU A 86 12.42 -13.81 -3.88
C LEU A 86 11.52 -14.77 -4.66
N ARG A 87 10.19 -14.63 -4.55
CA ARG A 87 9.23 -15.40 -5.34
C ARG A 87 9.40 -15.17 -6.84
N ARG A 88 9.53 -13.91 -7.28
CA ARG A 88 9.80 -13.58 -8.69
C ARG A 88 11.13 -14.15 -9.17
N PHE A 89 12.17 -14.07 -8.35
CA PHE A 89 13.47 -14.65 -8.66
C PHE A 89 13.38 -16.18 -8.81
N ALA A 90 12.68 -16.87 -7.90
CA ALA A 90 12.43 -18.30 -7.99
C ALA A 90 11.64 -18.68 -9.26
N GLN A 91 10.60 -17.91 -9.60
CA GLN A 91 9.84 -18.09 -10.84
C GLN A 91 10.73 -17.91 -12.08
N HIS A 92 11.62 -16.91 -12.08
CA HIS A 92 12.59 -16.72 -13.15
C HIS A 92 13.52 -17.93 -13.30
N LEU A 93 14.13 -18.39 -12.21
CA LEU A 93 14.99 -19.58 -12.22
C LEU A 93 14.27 -20.82 -12.76
N ALA A 94 13.00 -21.01 -12.37
CA ALA A 94 12.16 -22.12 -12.82
C ALA A 94 11.84 -22.06 -14.33
N SER A 95 11.80 -20.86 -14.92
CA SER A 95 11.54 -20.67 -16.35
C SER A 95 12.74 -20.95 -17.25
N LEU A 96 13.93 -21.12 -16.68
CA LEU A 96 15.14 -21.40 -17.45
C LEU A 96 15.08 -22.82 -18.07
N ASN A 97 15.72 -23.01 -19.22
CA ASN A 97 15.79 -24.32 -19.88
C ASN A 97 16.45 -25.40 -19.00
N ARG A 98 17.38 -24.98 -18.12
CA ARG A 98 17.99 -25.83 -17.09
C ARG A 98 17.92 -25.11 -15.75
N PRO A 99 16.83 -25.26 -14.99
CA PRO A 99 16.71 -24.64 -13.68
C PRO A 99 17.78 -25.19 -12.73
N PRO A 100 18.45 -24.33 -11.94
CA PRO A 100 19.36 -24.80 -10.91
C PRO A 100 18.59 -25.59 -9.83
N ALA A 101 19.17 -26.69 -9.36
CA ALA A 101 18.59 -27.54 -8.32
C ALA A 101 19.07 -27.17 -6.90
N HIS A 102 20.26 -26.58 -6.79
CA HIS A 102 20.87 -26.22 -5.50
C HIS A 102 21.71 -24.95 -5.63
N PRO A 103 22.03 -24.27 -4.52
CA PRO A 103 22.71 -22.96 -4.55
C PRO A 103 24.04 -22.96 -5.31
N ALA A 104 24.80 -24.06 -5.30
CA ALA A 104 26.09 -24.15 -6.01
C ALA A 104 25.94 -24.20 -7.54
N GLN A 105 24.72 -24.40 -8.07
CA GLN A 105 24.43 -24.30 -9.51
C GLN A 105 24.03 -22.88 -9.93
N LEU A 106 23.87 -21.95 -8.99
CA LEU A 106 23.63 -20.56 -9.33
C LEU A 106 24.85 -19.99 -10.05
N ARG A 107 24.65 -19.20 -11.10
CA ARG A 107 25.72 -18.59 -11.88
C ARG A 107 25.45 -17.10 -12.06
N ALA A 108 26.50 -16.32 -12.33
CA ALA A 108 26.37 -14.91 -12.66
C ALA A 108 25.32 -14.65 -13.78
N ALA A 109 25.26 -15.53 -14.78
CA ALA A 109 24.29 -15.49 -15.87
C ALA A 109 22.81 -15.57 -15.41
N HIS A 110 22.52 -16.21 -14.27
CA HIS A 110 21.15 -16.24 -13.71
C HIS A 110 20.73 -14.86 -13.19
N LEU A 111 21.67 -14.09 -12.61
CA LEU A 111 21.40 -12.71 -12.20
C LEU A 111 21.25 -11.78 -13.40
N GLU A 112 22.04 -11.99 -14.45
CA GLU A 112 21.99 -11.19 -15.67
C GLU A 112 20.71 -11.46 -16.46
N SER A 113 20.34 -12.72 -16.63
CA SER A 113 19.05 -13.08 -17.24
C SER A 113 17.86 -12.55 -16.43
N PHE A 114 17.93 -12.60 -15.09
CA PHE A 114 16.89 -12.02 -14.24
C PHE A 114 16.79 -10.50 -14.42
N GLN A 115 17.94 -9.82 -14.57
CA GLN A 115 17.99 -8.39 -14.89
C GLN A 115 17.36 -8.09 -16.25
N MET A 116 17.71 -8.88 -17.26
CA MET A 116 17.19 -8.72 -18.62
C MET A 116 15.68 -8.98 -18.68
N ALA A 117 15.19 -10.01 -17.98
CA ALA A 117 13.76 -10.31 -17.88
C ALA A 117 12.95 -9.19 -17.20
N GLY A 118 13.60 -8.39 -16.33
CA GLY A 118 13.00 -7.23 -15.70
C GLY A 118 13.15 -5.90 -16.47
N LEU A 119 13.83 -5.89 -17.63
CA LEU A 119 13.93 -4.71 -18.49
C LEU A 119 12.52 -4.30 -18.96
N GLY A 120 12.13 -3.05 -18.66
CA GLY A 120 10.77 -2.53 -18.90
C GLY A 120 9.92 -2.41 -17.64
N THR A 121 10.36 -2.96 -16.49
CA THR A 121 9.72 -2.69 -15.19
C THR A 121 10.38 -1.49 -14.50
N PRO A 122 9.60 -0.54 -13.93
CA PRO A 122 10.16 0.64 -13.25
C PRO A 122 11.03 0.33 -12.03
N ASN A 123 11.05 -0.93 -11.56
CA ASN A 123 11.63 -1.32 -10.27
C ASN A 123 12.96 -2.08 -10.36
N LEU A 124 13.50 -2.38 -11.55
CA LEU A 124 14.72 -3.19 -11.68
C LEU A 124 15.91 -2.66 -10.84
N ASN A 125 16.07 -1.33 -10.81
CA ASN A 125 17.11 -0.65 -10.01
C ASN A 125 16.96 -0.83 -8.48
N ARG A 126 15.75 -1.16 -8.00
CA ARG A 126 15.47 -1.45 -6.58
C ARG A 126 15.53 -2.94 -6.25
N GLU A 127 15.31 -3.79 -7.24
CA GLU A 127 15.26 -5.24 -7.07
C GLU A 127 16.63 -5.83 -6.78
N LEU A 128 17.68 -5.54 -7.57
CA LEU A 128 19.01 -6.10 -7.30
C LEU A 128 19.61 -5.70 -5.95
N PRO A 129 19.59 -4.42 -5.52
CA PRO A 129 20.08 -4.08 -4.19
C PRO A 129 19.28 -4.77 -3.09
N THR A 130 17.98 -4.99 -3.30
CA THR A 130 17.14 -5.72 -2.35
C THR A 130 17.47 -7.20 -2.32
N LEU A 131 17.62 -7.84 -3.48
CA LEU A 131 18.03 -9.24 -3.62
C LEU A 131 19.38 -9.46 -2.94
N ARG A 132 20.38 -8.61 -3.23
CA ARG A 132 21.68 -8.58 -2.55
C ARG A 132 21.54 -8.41 -1.04
N SER A 133 20.69 -7.50 -0.58
CA SER A 133 20.50 -7.23 0.85
C SER A 133 19.95 -8.44 1.62
N VAL A 134 19.24 -9.33 0.93
CA VAL A 134 18.62 -10.54 1.50
C VAL A 134 19.56 -11.73 1.36
N LEU A 135 20.00 -12.04 0.14
CA LEU A 135 20.81 -13.23 -0.16
C LEU A 135 22.17 -13.25 0.54
N ARG A 136 22.70 -12.09 0.96
CA ARG A 136 23.93 -12.02 1.77
C ARG A 136 23.87 -12.78 3.10
N PHE A 137 22.67 -13.15 3.57
CA PHE A 137 22.48 -13.90 4.81
C PHE A 137 22.53 -15.43 4.61
N ALA A 138 22.64 -15.91 3.37
CA ALA A 138 22.88 -17.32 3.06
C ALA A 138 24.01 -17.44 2.03
N PRO A 139 25.27 -17.06 2.36
CA PRO A 139 26.39 -17.23 1.45
C PRO A 139 26.79 -18.70 1.28
N GLU A 140 26.49 -19.53 2.28
CA GLU A 140 26.87 -20.94 2.29
C GLU A 140 26.20 -21.73 1.16
N GLY A 141 26.99 -22.59 0.53
CA GLY A 141 26.55 -23.45 -0.56
C GLY A 141 26.34 -22.75 -1.90
N ALA A 142 26.34 -21.42 -1.96
CA ALA A 142 26.22 -20.68 -3.22
C ALA A 142 27.56 -20.59 -3.96
N ASP A 143 27.50 -20.61 -5.29
CA ASP A 143 28.66 -20.43 -6.15
C ASP A 143 29.35 -19.06 -5.92
N GLN A 144 30.69 -19.06 -5.93
CA GLN A 144 31.47 -17.86 -5.61
C GLN A 144 31.32 -16.77 -6.68
N ASP A 145 31.24 -17.12 -7.96
CA ASP A 145 31.06 -16.15 -9.04
C ASP A 145 29.66 -15.52 -8.99
N PHE A 146 28.64 -16.33 -8.65
CA PHE A 146 27.31 -15.82 -8.36
C PHE A 146 27.33 -14.79 -7.21
N LEU A 147 27.96 -15.11 -6.08
CA LEU A 147 28.07 -14.20 -4.94
C LEU A 147 28.86 -12.94 -5.27
N ALA A 148 29.96 -13.07 -6.01
CA ALA A 148 30.75 -11.93 -6.47
C ALA A 148 29.94 -11.02 -7.39
N ARG A 149 29.19 -11.59 -8.34
CA ARG A 149 28.30 -10.84 -9.25
C ARG A 149 27.17 -10.15 -8.50
N LEU A 150 26.62 -10.80 -7.48
CA LEU A 150 25.60 -10.24 -6.60
C LEU A 150 26.14 -9.08 -5.76
N ALA A 151 27.40 -9.16 -5.32
CA ALA A 151 28.04 -8.14 -4.51
C ALA A 151 28.35 -6.84 -5.28
N ARG A 152 28.59 -6.94 -6.60
CA ARG A 152 28.88 -5.79 -7.48
C ARG A 152 27.82 -4.70 -7.31
N LYS A 153 28.28 -3.46 -7.19
CA LYS A 153 27.41 -2.28 -7.12
C LYS A 153 26.60 -2.23 -8.43
N GLY A 154 25.28 -2.14 -8.31
CA GLY A 154 24.36 -2.13 -9.46
C GLY A 154 24.59 -0.92 -10.39
N LEU A 155 23.88 -0.94 -11.52
CA LEU A 155 23.83 0.16 -12.49
C LEU A 155 23.71 1.51 -11.78
N GLU A 156 24.45 2.50 -12.27
CA GLU A 156 24.36 3.90 -11.86
C GLU A 156 22.89 4.26 -11.62
N ARG A 157 22.57 4.69 -10.39
CA ARG A 157 21.21 5.17 -10.11
C ARG A 157 21.05 6.44 -10.96
N ASN A 158 20.19 6.38 -11.97
CA ASN A 158 19.52 7.55 -12.51
C ASN A 158 18.58 8.09 -11.43
N SER A 159 19.17 8.65 -10.39
CA SER A 159 18.48 9.38 -9.35
C SER A 159 18.36 10.79 -9.87
N THR A 160 17.40 11.04 -10.76
CA THR A 160 16.90 12.40 -10.91
C THR A 160 16.45 12.79 -9.50
N PRO A 161 17.09 13.77 -8.85
CA PRO A 161 16.64 14.23 -7.55
C PRO A 161 15.16 14.55 -7.69
N ALA A 162 14.33 14.08 -6.75
CA ALA A 162 12.96 14.57 -6.69
C ALA A 162 13.06 16.09 -6.62
N ALA A 163 12.60 16.78 -7.67
CA ALA A 163 12.62 18.23 -7.71
C ALA A 163 11.68 18.68 -6.59
N SER A 164 12.24 19.19 -5.51
CA SER A 164 11.46 19.88 -4.49
C SER A 164 10.86 21.12 -5.14
N TYR A 165 9.61 21.42 -4.83
CA TYR A 165 9.02 22.70 -5.20
C TYR A 165 9.91 23.84 -4.69
N THR A 166 10.10 24.84 -5.53
CA THR A 166 10.66 26.12 -5.08
C THR A 166 9.73 26.75 -4.05
N THR A 167 10.22 27.70 -3.24
CA THR A 167 9.39 28.43 -2.28
C THR A 167 8.19 29.07 -2.97
N ASP A 168 8.38 29.66 -4.15
CA ASP A 168 7.32 30.32 -4.92
C ASP A 168 6.26 29.33 -5.42
N GLU A 169 6.68 28.15 -5.89
CA GLU A 169 5.77 27.08 -6.30
C GLU A 169 4.99 26.52 -5.10
N PHE A 170 5.67 26.30 -3.98
CA PHE A 170 5.05 25.83 -2.75
C PHE A 170 4.02 26.83 -2.22
N ASP A 171 4.35 28.12 -2.23
CA ASP A 171 3.45 29.19 -1.80
C ASP A 171 2.25 29.30 -2.74
N ARG A 172 2.46 29.21 -4.06
CA ARG A 172 1.37 29.22 -5.05
C ARG A 172 0.40 28.05 -4.85
N ILE A 173 0.93 26.84 -4.66
CA ILE A 173 0.13 25.63 -4.41
C ILE A 173 -0.64 25.79 -3.11
N THR A 174 0.04 26.20 -2.04
CA THR A 174 -0.57 26.30 -0.70
C THR A 174 -1.63 27.39 -0.64
N ASN A 175 -1.39 28.54 -1.28
CA ASN A 175 -2.36 29.64 -1.33
C ASN A 175 -3.61 29.25 -2.13
N THR A 176 -3.44 28.53 -3.24
CA THR A 176 -4.56 28.01 -4.03
C THR A 176 -5.37 27.00 -3.21
N ALA A 177 -4.70 26.06 -2.53
CA ALA A 177 -5.35 25.09 -1.66
C ALA A 177 -6.11 25.76 -0.50
N ARG A 178 -5.51 26.75 0.17
CA ARG A 178 -6.17 27.53 1.23
C ARG A 178 -7.40 28.28 0.71
N SER A 179 -7.32 28.85 -0.50
CA SER A 179 -8.45 29.53 -1.13
C SER A 179 -9.62 28.56 -1.40
N GLN A 180 -9.32 27.37 -1.94
CA GLN A 180 -10.34 26.34 -2.16
C GLN A 180 -10.98 25.86 -0.86
N LEU A 181 -10.17 25.64 0.19
CA LEU A 181 -10.68 25.22 1.48
C LEU A 181 -11.59 26.28 2.12
N ARG A 182 -11.21 27.56 2.05
CA ARG A 182 -12.06 28.67 2.51
C ARG A 182 -13.39 28.71 1.77
N ARG A 183 -13.37 28.65 0.44
CA ARG A 183 -14.60 28.61 -0.37
C ARG A 183 -15.50 27.41 -0.03
N ALA A 184 -14.91 26.25 0.23
CA ALA A 184 -15.65 25.06 0.65
C ALA A 184 -16.28 25.26 2.04
N ALA A 185 -15.53 25.82 2.99
CA ALA A 185 -16.03 26.13 4.33
C ALA A 185 -17.18 27.16 4.26
N ASP A 186 -17.01 28.25 3.51
CA ASP A 186 -18.04 29.28 3.33
C ASP A 186 -19.33 28.67 2.74
N ARG A 187 -19.21 27.79 1.74
CA ARG A 187 -20.36 27.07 1.17
C ARG A 187 -21.07 26.17 2.19
N ILE A 188 -20.32 25.50 3.05
CA ILE A 188 -20.89 24.63 4.10
C ILE A 188 -21.63 25.50 5.14
N PHE A 189 -21.03 26.60 5.59
CA PHE A 189 -21.66 27.48 6.57
C PHE A 189 -22.90 28.17 6.01
N ALA A 190 -22.83 28.70 4.78
CA ALA A 190 -23.99 29.28 4.11
C ALA A 190 -25.11 28.25 3.91
N GLY A 191 -24.78 27.00 3.56
CA GLY A 191 -25.76 25.91 3.45
C GLY A 191 -26.43 25.58 4.79
N ARG A 192 -25.67 25.56 5.89
CA ARG A 192 -26.21 25.33 7.25
C ARG A 192 -27.12 26.47 7.71
N GLU A 193 -26.73 27.70 7.43
CA GLU A 193 -27.56 28.88 7.73
C GLU A 193 -28.87 28.85 6.93
N LEU A 194 -28.79 28.55 5.63
CA LEU A 194 -29.95 28.38 4.76
C LEU A 194 -30.91 27.31 5.30
N LEU A 195 -30.38 26.14 5.68
CA LEU A 195 -31.19 25.04 6.22
C LEU A 195 -31.87 25.43 7.55
N ALA A 196 -31.16 26.17 8.43
CA ALA A 196 -31.74 26.65 9.68
C ALA A 196 -32.90 27.63 9.43
N ARG A 197 -32.73 28.59 8.52
CA ARG A 197 -33.79 29.54 8.11
C ARG A 197 -34.98 28.82 7.49
N TRP A 198 -34.73 27.84 6.63
CA TRP A 198 -35.77 27.04 5.98
C TRP A 198 -36.61 26.26 7.01
N ARG A 199 -35.95 25.56 7.95
CA ARG A 199 -36.64 24.83 9.04
C ARG A 199 -37.41 25.75 9.99
N ALA A 200 -36.96 26.98 10.16
CA ALA A 200 -37.68 28.00 10.93
C ALA A 200 -38.88 28.61 10.19
N GLY A 201 -39.15 28.18 8.95
CA GLY A 201 -40.26 28.71 8.13
C GLY A 201 -40.02 30.13 7.62
N GLN A 202 -38.77 30.60 7.61
CA GLN A 202 -38.41 31.97 7.22
C GLN A 202 -38.15 32.13 5.72
N ILE A 203 -38.40 31.08 4.93
CA ILE A 203 -38.23 31.07 3.48
C ILE A 203 -39.56 30.69 2.87
N ASP A 204 -40.12 31.63 2.13
CA ASP A 204 -41.44 31.49 1.51
C ASP A 204 -41.31 30.69 0.20
N ALA A 205 -42.16 29.67 0.04
CA ALA A 205 -42.13 28.78 -1.12
C ALA A 205 -42.64 29.44 -2.40
N GLU A 206 -43.55 30.41 -2.30
CA GLU A 206 -44.13 31.13 -3.43
C GLU A 206 -43.25 32.30 -3.86
N ALA A 207 -42.69 33.04 -2.89
CA ALA A 207 -41.83 34.18 -3.17
C ALA A 207 -40.40 33.78 -3.55
N GLU A 208 -39.85 32.72 -2.94
CA GLU A 208 -38.47 32.26 -3.17
C GLU A 208 -38.38 30.75 -3.52
N PRO A 209 -39.04 30.29 -4.60
CA PRO A 209 -39.20 28.86 -4.89
C PRO A 209 -37.87 28.11 -5.03
N ARG A 210 -36.83 28.74 -5.59
CA ARG A 210 -35.50 28.12 -5.73
C ARG A 210 -34.77 27.98 -4.40
N THR A 211 -34.84 29.00 -3.55
CA THR A 211 -34.23 28.99 -2.22
C THR A 211 -34.92 27.97 -1.33
N TRP A 212 -36.25 27.89 -1.43
CA TRP A 212 -37.06 26.89 -0.74
C TRP A 212 -36.72 25.46 -1.17
N GLN A 213 -36.65 25.17 -2.47
CA GLN A 213 -36.22 23.86 -3.00
C GLN A 213 -34.79 23.48 -2.57
N HIS A 214 -33.89 24.46 -2.48
CA HIS A 214 -32.53 24.22 -2.02
C HIS A 214 -32.51 23.86 -0.53
N GLY A 215 -33.33 24.51 0.30
CA GLY A 215 -33.52 24.15 1.71
C GLY A 215 -34.06 22.73 1.87
N GLU A 216 -35.07 22.35 1.10
CA GLU A 216 -35.64 20.99 1.05
C GLU A 216 -34.56 19.95 0.69
N LEU A 217 -33.75 20.24 -0.34
CA LEU A 217 -32.66 19.35 -0.76
C LEU A 217 -31.60 19.17 0.35
N LEU A 218 -31.22 20.26 1.03
CA LEU A 218 -30.26 20.22 2.13
C LEU A 218 -30.80 19.45 3.33
N ASP A 219 -32.10 19.58 3.63
CA ASP A 219 -32.78 18.83 4.69
C ASP A 219 -32.78 17.32 4.40
N HIS A 220 -33.02 16.93 3.14
CA HIS A 220 -32.92 15.54 2.70
C HIS A 220 -31.50 15.00 2.85
N VAL A 221 -30.49 15.73 2.38
CA VAL A 221 -29.08 15.32 2.48
C VAL A 221 -28.66 15.15 3.94
N GLU A 222 -29.08 16.05 4.85
CA GLU A 222 -28.72 15.93 6.26
C GLU A 222 -29.38 14.72 6.94
N ARG A 223 -30.63 14.39 6.60
CA ARG A 223 -31.34 13.24 7.19
C ARG A 223 -30.91 11.89 6.63
N HIS A 224 -30.58 11.83 5.35
CA HIS A 224 -30.39 10.58 4.64
C HIS A 224 -28.93 10.33 4.20
N GLY A 225 -28.08 11.36 4.24
CA GLY A 225 -26.70 11.27 3.79
C GLY A 225 -26.55 11.04 2.27
N ASP A 226 -27.61 11.22 1.49
CA ASP A 226 -27.64 11.03 0.03
C ASP A 226 -28.40 12.19 -0.63
N VAL A 227 -28.21 12.37 -1.94
CA VAL A 227 -28.95 13.33 -2.77
C VAL A 227 -30.08 12.58 -3.48
N PRO A 228 -31.33 13.11 -3.49
CA PRO A 228 -32.43 12.51 -4.23
C PRO A 228 -32.04 12.31 -5.69
N ARG A 229 -32.05 11.06 -6.16
CA ARG A 229 -31.81 10.75 -7.57
C ARG A 229 -33.10 10.98 -8.34
N ARG A 230 -33.01 11.72 -9.44
CA ARG A 230 -34.09 11.71 -10.42
C ARG A 230 -34.07 10.32 -11.05
N ASP A 231 -35.16 9.58 -10.89
CA ASP A 231 -35.41 8.42 -11.73
C ASP A 231 -35.48 8.91 -13.18
N THR A 232 -34.48 8.56 -13.99
CA THR A 232 -34.50 8.78 -15.44
C THR A 232 -35.43 7.79 -16.17
N ALA A 233 -36.26 7.04 -15.43
CA ALA A 233 -37.35 6.24 -15.96
C ALA A 233 -38.64 7.08 -15.95
N GLY A 234 -38.81 7.94 -16.96
CA GLY A 234 -40.07 8.66 -17.12
C GLY A 234 -40.02 9.92 -17.98
N ALA A 235 -39.51 9.81 -19.22
CA ALA A 235 -40.00 10.72 -20.26
C ALA A 235 -41.47 10.35 -20.54
N GLY A 236 -42.40 10.93 -19.78
CA GLY A 236 -43.81 10.57 -19.90
C GLY A 236 -44.69 11.27 -18.87
N SER A 237 -45.11 12.48 -19.22
CA SER A 237 -46.37 13.12 -18.79
C SER A 237 -46.56 13.47 -17.32
N LEU A 238 -46.39 14.77 -17.01
CA LEU A 238 -47.27 15.46 -16.06
C LEU A 238 -48.21 16.37 -16.87
N THR A 239 -49.18 15.77 -17.56
CA THR A 239 -50.40 16.47 -17.95
C THR A 239 -51.45 16.29 -16.85
N SER A 240 -51.81 17.41 -16.24
CA SER A 240 -53.14 17.79 -15.73
C SER A 240 -54.29 16.77 -15.82
N ALA A 241 -54.94 16.51 -14.68
CA ALA A 241 -56.41 16.46 -14.49
C ALA A 241 -56.72 16.09 -13.01
N SER A 242 -57.19 17.03 -12.18
CA SER A 242 -58.61 17.13 -11.77
C SER A 242 -59.29 15.82 -11.39
N VAL A 243 -59.61 15.66 -10.10
CA VAL A 243 -60.91 15.13 -9.67
C VAL A 243 -61.44 15.98 -8.51
N ARG A 244 -62.48 16.76 -8.81
CA ARG A 244 -63.48 17.27 -7.89
C ARG A 244 -64.52 16.16 -7.64
N SER A 245 -65.06 16.16 -6.41
CA SER A 245 -66.42 15.69 -6.02
C SER A 245 -66.67 14.17 -6.06
N GLY A 246 -67.37 13.54 -5.11
CA GLY A 246 -68.22 14.04 -4.02
C GLY A 246 -68.89 12.88 -3.25
N ARG A 247 -69.13 13.14 -1.96
CA ARG A 247 -70.31 12.86 -1.10
C ARG A 247 -71.20 11.61 -1.33
N ALA A 248 -71.36 10.84 -0.25
CA ALA A 248 -72.61 10.35 0.38
C ALA A 248 -72.21 9.90 1.82
N ASP A 249 -72.85 10.25 2.93
CA ASP A 249 -74.22 10.71 3.23
C ASP A 249 -74.27 12.08 3.94
#